data_AF-A0A1Y3B115-F1
#
_entry.id   AF-A0A1Y3B115-F1
#
_cell.length_a   1.000
_cell.length_b   1.000
_cell.length_c   1.000
_cell.angle_alpha   90.00
_cell.angle_beta   90.00
_cell.angle_gamma   90.00
#
_symmetry.space_group_name_H-M   'P 1'
#
loop_
_entity.id
_entity.type
_entity.pdbx_description
1 polymer ?
#
loop_
_entity_poly.entity_id
_entity_poly.type
_entity_poly.pdbx_seq_one_letter_code
_entity_poly.pdbx_strand_id
1 'polypeptide(L)'
;LSESSLRRAQLLASINSENIRKNVREFSRQPHLASSVEDLRLAGKIYDHFVRNHFDYVTFKNYTTLLSLPDSNRPNTVSLIDTQTNQEIYSSQQQQSSTTTNPLPFSPYSPNGDVIGDILFVNYGRPADFIQIQNLFNTTNNDIFNGKIFLAKQFHLSASEQYRYAVTLNASALLLYPDPEHYYNPGNRKSNSKPFPHSLWLPSDGIRNDGIFWNGAGDPETFGLPSNSYAYRNRFESTTIPAQPISYGMAEKIFEQMNGMLAPNDWRGGLNITYRIGM
;
A
#
# COMPACT_ATOMS: atom_id res chain seq x y z
N LEU A 1 21.57 -45.16 -13.25
CA LEU A 1 21.14 -43.90 -12.62
C LEU A 1 21.44 -43.99 -11.13
N SER A 2 22.07 -42.99 -10.51
CA SER A 2 22.28 -43.01 -9.06
C SER A 2 20.93 -42.96 -8.33
N GLU A 3 20.84 -43.54 -7.14
CA GLU A 3 19.60 -43.55 -6.34
C GLU A 3 19.08 -42.12 -6.09
N SER A 4 19.99 -41.17 -5.86
CA SER A 4 19.69 -39.75 -5.75
C SER A 4 19.00 -39.18 -7.00
N SER A 5 19.47 -39.57 -8.21
CA SER A 5 18.87 -39.13 -9.47
C SER A 5 17.45 -39.67 -9.64
N LEU A 6 17.21 -40.92 -9.21
CA LEU A 6 15.89 -41.55 -9.26
C LEU A 6 14.91 -40.86 -8.30
N ARG A 7 15.31 -40.60 -7.05
CA ARG A 7 14.49 -39.89 -6.06
C ARG A 7 14.15 -38.46 -6.52
N ARG A 8 15.11 -37.74 -7.11
CA ARG A 8 14.87 -36.40 -7.69
C ARG A 8 13.85 -36.45 -8.82
N ALA A 9 13.95 -37.42 -9.73
CA ALA A 9 13.00 -37.57 -10.82
C ALA A 9 11.59 -37.89 -10.31
N GLN A 10 11.48 -38.76 -9.30
CA GLN A 10 10.21 -39.09 -8.65
C GLN A 10 9.58 -37.86 -7.97
N LEU A 11 10.37 -37.02 -7.29
CA LEU A 11 9.88 -35.79 -6.67
C LEU A 11 9.37 -34.79 -7.72
N LEU A 12 10.10 -34.59 -8.82
CA LEU A 12 9.65 -33.68 -9.88
C LEU A 12 8.37 -34.20 -10.55
N ALA A 13 8.27 -35.52 -10.75
CA ALA A 13 7.09 -36.15 -11.32
C ALA A 13 5.87 -36.12 -10.39
N SER A 14 6.04 -35.97 -9.07
CA SER A 14 4.93 -35.88 -8.11
C SER A 14 4.32 -34.48 -8.01
N ILE A 15 4.99 -33.44 -8.54
CA ILE A 15 4.44 -32.07 -8.60
C ILE A 15 3.31 -32.03 -9.62
N ASN A 16 2.11 -31.69 -9.14
CA ASN A 16 0.90 -31.72 -9.94
C ASN A 16 0.24 -30.34 -10.01
N SER A 17 0.01 -29.84 -11.23
CA SER A 17 -0.57 -28.52 -11.48
C SER A 17 -2.00 -28.38 -10.98
N GLU A 18 -2.82 -29.43 -11.04
CA GLU A 18 -4.19 -29.41 -10.54
C GLU A 18 -4.24 -29.34 -9.01
N ASN A 19 -3.29 -29.97 -8.31
CA ASN A 19 -3.16 -29.81 -6.86
C ASN A 19 -2.80 -28.37 -6.49
N ILE A 20 -1.85 -27.75 -7.20
CA ILE A 20 -1.50 -26.34 -7.00
C ILE A 20 -2.73 -25.45 -7.25
N ARG A 21 -3.46 -25.68 -8.36
CA ARG A 21 -4.66 -24.91 -8.71
C ARG A 21 -5.74 -25.01 -7.62
N LYS A 22 -5.99 -26.21 -7.09
CA LYS A 22 -6.94 -26.43 -5.99
C LYS A 22 -6.51 -25.69 -4.73
N ASN A 23 -5.23 -25.75 -4.36
CA ASN A 23 -4.70 -25.04 -3.20
C ASN A 23 -4.83 -23.53 -3.38
N VAL A 24 -4.39 -22.95 -4.50
CA VAL A 24 -4.56 -21.51 -4.76
C VAL A 24 -6.03 -21.12 -4.65
N ARG A 25 -6.93 -21.88 -5.29
CA ARG A 25 -8.37 -21.62 -5.24
C ARG A 25 -8.97 -21.75 -3.85
N GLU A 26 -8.39 -22.55 -2.96
CA GLU A 26 -8.89 -22.73 -1.60
C GLU A 26 -8.39 -21.63 -0.66
N PHE A 27 -7.10 -21.30 -0.75
CA PHE A 27 -6.47 -20.30 0.10
C PHE A 27 -6.80 -18.86 -0.33
N SER A 28 -7.27 -18.62 -1.57
CA SER A 28 -7.67 -17.28 -2.04
C SER A 28 -9.19 -17.02 -2.01
N ARG A 29 -10.01 -17.90 -1.39
CA ARG A 29 -11.48 -17.75 -1.42
C ARG A 29 -12.00 -16.57 -0.60
N GLN A 30 -11.31 -16.23 0.47
CA GLN A 30 -11.72 -15.24 1.45
C GLN A 30 -10.50 -14.41 1.86
N PRO A 31 -10.68 -13.13 2.22
CA PRO A 31 -9.63 -12.35 2.85
C PRO A 31 -9.13 -13.03 4.13
N HIS A 32 -7.82 -13.16 4.28
CA HIS A 32 -7.17 -13.82 5.41
C HIS A 32 -6.06 -12.93 6.01
N LEU A 33 -6.46 -11.73 6.47
CA LEU A 33 -5.55 -10.82 7.15
C LEU A 33 -4.89 -11.49 8.36
N ALA A 34 -3.66 -11.08 8.68
CA ALA A 34 -2.93 -11.57 9.82
C ALA A 34 -3.77 -11.47 11.11
N SER A 35 -3.81 -12.54 11.90
CA SER A 35 -4.58 -12.65 13.15
C SER A 35 -6.11 -12.71 12.97
N SER A 36 -6.61 -12.81 11.74
CA SER A 36 -8.05 -13.04 11.49
C SER A 36 -8.45 -14.49 11.80
N VAL A 37 -9.75 -14.72 12.01
CA VAL A 37 -10.31 -16.07 12.17
C VAL A 37 -9.99 -16.96 10.95
N GLU A 38 -10.04 -16.38 9.75
CA GLU A 38 -9.74 -17.11 8.51
C GLU A 38 -8.24 -17.46 8.39
N ASP A 39 -7.34 -16.56 8.78
CA ASP A 39 -5.90 -16.83 8.83
C ASP A 39 -5.58 -18.02 9.76
N LEU A 40 -6.13 -18.02 10.99
CA LEU A 40 -5.99 -19.15 11.91
C LEU A 40 -6.58 -20.45 11.33
N ARG A 41 -7.74 -20.36 10.66
CA ARG A 41 -8.39 -21.52 10.03
C ARG A 41 -7.55 -22.09 8.88
N LEU A 42 -6.89 -21.25 8.09
CA LEU A 42 -5.98 -21.67 7.02
C LEU A 42 -4.67 -22.27 7.59
N ALA A 43 -4.13 -21.70 8.67
CA ALA A 43 -3.01 -22.30 9.38
C ALA A 43 -3.34 -23.71 9.93
N GLY A 44 -4.56 -23.91 10.44
CA GLY A 44 -5.13 -25.22 10.78
C GLY A 44 -5.12 -26.20 9.62
N LYS A 45 -5.52 -25.76 8.43
CA LYS A 45 -5.48 -26.63 7.23
C LYS A 45 -4.07 -27.04 6.83
N ILE A 46 -3.10 -26.15 6.96
CA ILE A 46 -1.68 -26.46 6.71
C ILE A 46 -1.17 -27.47 7.74
N TYR A 47 -1.49 -27.26 9.02
CA TYR A 47 -1.17 -28.20 10.10
C TYR A 47 -1.68 -29.61 9.78
N ASP A 48 -2.98 -29.73 9.50
CA ASP A 48 -3.60 -31.02 9.18
C ASP A 48 -3.02 -31.66 7.91
N HIS A 49 -2.65 -30.84 6.92
CA HIS A 49 -2.01 -31.32 5.70
C HIS A 49 -0.65 -31.94 6.00
N PHE A 50 0.20 -31.32 6.82
CA PHE A 50 1.48 -31.90 7.20
C PHE A 50 1.33 -33.15 8.05
N VAL A 51 0.41 -33.17 9.02
CA VAL A 51 0.13 -34.37 9.83
C VAL A 51 -0.32 -35.55 8.97
N ARG A 52 -1.26 -35.33 8.04
CA ARG A 52 -1.74 -36.38 7.12
C ARG A 52 -0.66 -36.89 6.16
N ASN A 53 0.36 -36.10 5.88
CA ASN A 53 1.50 -36.48 5.04
C ASN A 53 2.71 -36.98 5.85
N HIS A 54 2.49 -37.36 7.13
CA HIS A 54 3.48 -38.03 7.97
C HIS A 54 4.76 -37.20 8.22
N PHE A 55 4.64 -35.88 8.32
CA PHE A 55 5.73 -35.06 8.82
C PHE A 55 6.00 -35.42 10.29
N ASP A 56 7.28 -35.58 10.66
CA ASP A 56 7.69 -36.09 11.98
C ASP A 56 7.24 -35.18 13.14
N TYR A 57 7.28 -33.86 12.94
CA TYR A 57 6.89 -32.88 13.95
C TYR A 57 6.17 -31.68 13.31
N VAL A 58 4.95 -31.41 13.77
CA VAL A 58 4.13 -30.28 13.31
C VAL A 58 3.55 -29.60 14.55
N THR A 59 3.75 -28.29 14.69
CA THR A 59 3.28 -27.52 15.85
C THR A 59 2.87 -26.11 15.44
N PHE A 60 2.00 -25.50 16.24
CA PHE A 60 1.76 -24.07 16.21
C PHE A 60 2.77 -23.34 17.08
N LYS A 61 3.27 -22.21 16.58
CA LYS A 61 4.10 -21.29 17.36
C LYS A 61 3.50 -19.90 17.31
N ASN A 62 2.95 -19.48 18.44
CA ASN A 62 2.22 -18.23 18.55
C ASN A 62 3.10 -17.14 19.15
N TYR A 63 2.92 -15.92 18.65
CA TYR A 63 3.55 -14.71 19.16
C TYR A 63 2.48 -13.61 19.30
N THR A 64 2.70 -12.71 20.24
CA THR A 64 1.86 -11.52 20.45
C THR A 64 2.64 -10.30 20.00
N THR A 65 2.41 -9.91 18.75
CA THR A 65 3.09 -8.82 18.04
C THR A 65 2.15 -7.62 17.89
N LEU A 66 2.71 -6.42 17.74
CA LEU A 66 1.92 -5.26 17.35
C LEU A 66 1.49 -5.40 15.88
N LEU A 67 0.18 -5.36 15.63
CA LEU A 67 -0.40 -5.27 14.30
C LEU A 67 -1.10 -3.92 14.14
N SER A 68 -1.21 -3.47 12.89
CA SER A 68 -2.01 -2.31 12.52
C SER A 68 -3.10 -2.77 11.55
N LEU A 69 -4.35 -2.46 11.87
CA LEU A 69 -5.53 -2.86 11.11
C LEU A 69 -6.50 -1.65 11.04
N PRO A 70 -7.29 -1.51 9.96
CA PRO A 70 -8.25 -0.42 9.82
C PRO A 70 -9.46 -0.64 10.75
N ASP A 71 -10.05 0.45 11.22
CA ASP A 71 -11.30 0.42 11.99
C ASP A 71 -12.48 0.28 11.03
N SER A 72 -13.14 -0.88 11.04
CA SER A 72 -14.29 -1.14 10.15
C SER A 72 -15.51 -0.27 10.47
N ASN A 73 -15.62 0.26 11.70
CA ASN A 73 -16.71 1.15 12.09
C ASN A 73 -16.42 2.62 11.76
N ARG A 74 -15.15 2.96 11.52
CA ARG A 74 -14.68 4.31 11.18
C ARG A 74 -13.70 4.21 10.00
N PRO A 75 -14.22 3.99 8.79
CA PRO A 75 -13.39 3.86 7.60
C PRO A 75 -12.55 5.12 7.35
N ASN A 76 -11.31 4.95 6.91
CA ASN A 76 -10.48 6.06 6.46
C ASN A 76 -11.09 6.68 5.20
N THR A 77 -11.08 8.01 5.12
CA THR A 77 -11.62 8.75 3.98
C THR A 77 -10.68 9.85 3.54
N VAL A 78 -10.56 10.02 2.23
CA VAL A 78 -9.98 11.21 1.61
C VAL A 78 -11.08 11.92 0.83
N SER A 79 -11.22 13.22 1.05
CA SER A 79 -12.23 14.07 0.44
C SER A 79 -11.61 15.36 -0.09
N LEU A 80 -12.16 15.86 -1.20
CA LEU A 80 -11.89 17.20 -1.71
C LEU A 80 -12.93 18.15 -1.11
N ILE A 81 -12.47 19.22 -0.48
CA ILE A 81 -13.31 20.20 0.19
C ILE A 81 -13.20 21.54 -0.56
N ASP A 82 -14.34 22.16 -0.82
CA ASP A 82 -14.39 23.52 -1.33
C ASP A 82 -13.96 24.49 -0.23
N THR A 83 -12.92 25.28 -0.47
CA THR A 83 -12.34 26.17 0.54
C THR A 83 -13.22 27.38 0.89
N GLN A 84 -14.19 27.73 0.03
CA GLN A 84 -15.11 28.85 0.25
C GLN A 84 -16.34 28.43 1.04
N THR A 85 -16.90 27.27 0.71
CA THR A 85 -18.15 26.76 1.30
C THR A 85 -17.91 25.75 2.42
N ASN A 86 -16.69 25.22 2.54
CA ASN A 86 -16.30 24.14 3.44
C ASN A 86 -17.14 22.86 3.25
N GLN A 87 -17.65 22.65 2.03
CA GLN A 87 -18.43 21.48 1.65
C GLN A 87 -17.59 20.45 0.90
N GLU A 88 -17.90 19.18 1.10
CA GLU A 88 -17.29 18.09 0.34
C GLU A 88 -17.75 18.13 -1.13
N ILE A 89 -16.79 18.25 -2.04
CA ILE A 89 -16.99 18.20 -3.49
C ILE A 89 -16.96 16.75 -3.98
N TYR A 90 -16.04 15.96 -3.41
CA TYR A 90 -15.80 14.59 -3.82
C TYR A 90 -15.20 13.77 -2.67
N SER A 91 -15.54 12.49 -2.59
CA SER A 91 -14.97 11.58 -1.59
C SER A 91 -14.58 10.24 -2.18
N SER A 92 -13.47 9.70 -1.69
CA SER A 92 -13.03 8.33 -1.92
C SER A 92 -14.09 7.26 -1.59
N GLN A 93 -15.05 7.55 -0.69
CA GLN A 93 -16.17 6.65 -0.43
C GLN A 93 -17.08 6.44 -1.65
N GLN A 94 -17.20 7.46 -2.52
CA GLN A 94 -18.03 7.39 -3.73
C GLN A 94 -17.43 6.46 -4.80
N GLN A 95 -16.14 6.12 -4.70
CA GLN A 95 -15.46 5.18 -5.60
C GLN A 95 -15.51 3.73 -5.13
N GLN A 96 -15.89 3.48 -3.87
CA GLN A 96 -15.99 2.12 -3.38
C GLN A 96 -17.22 1.48 -4.04
N SER A 97 -16.96 0.61 -5.02
CA SER A 97 -17.98 -0.22 -5.63
C SER A 97 -18.76 -0.97 -4.56
N SER A 98 -20.06 -1.23 -4.80
CA SER A 98 -21.00 -1.87 -3.86
C SER A 98 -20.57 -3.26 -3.35
N THR A 99 -19.47 -3.81 -3.87
CA THR A 99 -18.75 -4.94 -3.31
C THR A 99 -17.74 -4.43 -2.29
N THR A 100 -18.18 -4.33 -1.03
CA THR A 100 -17.32 -3.99 0.12
C THR A 100 -16.06 -4.86 0.14
N THR A 101 -14.93 -4.33 -0.33
CA THR A 101 -13.64 -4.99 -0.18
C THR A 101 -13.25 -4.88 1.29
N ASN A 102 -13.39 -5.98 2.03
CA ASN A 102 -12.81 -6.13 3.35
C ASN A 102 -11.46 -6.84 3.20
N PRO A 103 -10.37 -6.32 3.80
CA PRO A 103 -10.31 -5.07 4.56
C PRO A 103 -10.38 -3.81 3.70
N LEU A 104 -10.84 -2.73 4.31
CA LEU A 104 -10.74 -1.39 3.76
C LEU A 104 -9.27 -1.03 3.49
N PRO A 105 -8.96 -0.28 2.42
CA PRO A 105 -7.59 0.13 2.12
C PRO A 105 -7.01 1.04 3.19
N PHE A 106 -5.75 0.79 3.58
CA PHE A 106 -5.05 1.52 4.63
C PHE A 106 -3.53 1.35 4.50
N SER A 107 -2.77 2.26 5.11
CA SER A 107 -1.34 2.11 5.32
C SER A 107 -1.09 1.54 6.72
N PRO A 108 -0.64 0.27 6.86
CA PRO A 108 -0.25 -0.27 8.16
C PRO A 108 0.74 0.64 8.89
N TYR A 109 0.48 0.82 10.18
CA TYR A 109 1.18 1.68 11.13
C TYR A 109 0.95 3.19 10.95
N SER A 110 0.08 3.63 10.05
CA SER A 110 -0.37 5.03 10.02
C SER A 110 -1.05 5.39 11.35
N PRO A 111 -0.70 6.54 11.97
CA PRO A 111 -1.45 7.05 13.10
C PRO A 111 -2.83 7.55 12.64
N ASN A 112 -3.76 7.62 13.58
CA ASN A 112 -5.03 8.30 13.37
C ASN A 112 -4.80 9.81 13.32
N GLY A 113 -5.55 10.51 12.47
CA GLY A 113 -5.58 11.96 12.47
C GLY A 113 -6.40 12.50 11.30
N ASP A 114 -7.13 13.58 11.57
CA ASP A 114 -7.86 14.33 10.56
C ASP A 114 -7.04 15.55 10.15
N VAL A 115 -6.72 15.65 8.86
CA VAL A 115 -5.87 16.71 8.31
C VAL A 115 -6.60 17.34 7.14
N ILE A 116 -6.72 18.67 7.18
CA ILE A 116 -7.16 19.50 6.06
C ILE A 116 -5.98 20.40 5.70
N GLY A 117 -5.60 20.41 4.44
CA GLY A 117 -4.48 21.22 3.96
C GLY A 117 -4.32 21.14 2.46
N ASP A 118 -3.45 22.02 1.93
CA ASP A 118 -3.18 22.06 0.51
C ASP A 118 -2.37 20.84 0.07
N ILE A 119 -2.66 20.35 -1.12
CA ILE A 119 -2.01 19.18 -1.70
C ILE A 119 -0.78 19.62 -2.49
N LEU A 120 0.35 18.95 -2.25
CA LEU A 120 1.60 19.10 -3.00
C LEU A 120 1.95 17.78 -3.69
N PHE A 121 1.98 17.76 -5.02
CA PHE A 121 2.42 16.60 -5.78
C PHE A 121 3.95 16.51 -5.79
N VAL A 122 4.47 15.40 -5.26
CA VAL A 122 5.92 15.21 -5.01
C VAL A 122 6.53 14.10 -5.87
N ASN A 123 5.92 13.79 -7.02
CA ASN A 123 6.33 12.68 -7.90
C ASN A 123 6.40 11.34 -7.15
N TYR A 124 7.57 10.73 -7.03
CA TYR A 124 7.79 9.49 -6.27
C TYR A 124 8.31 9.77 -4.85
N GLY A 125 8.43 11.02 -4.43
CA GLY A 125 8.94 11.41 -3.12
C GLY A 125 10.43 11.09 -2.92
N ARG A 126 11.24 11.12 -3.99
CA ARG A 126 12.69 10.92 -3.90
C ARG A 126 13.39 12.21 -3.48
N PRO A 127 14.61 12.14 -2.91
CA PRO A 127 15.42 13.34 -2.65
C PRO A 127 15.54 14.27 -3.85
N ALA A 128 15.77 13.71 -5.05
CA ALA A 128 15.85 14.48 -6.28
C ALA A 128 14.52 15.15 -6.65
N ASP A 129 13.38 14.56 -6.27
CA ASP A 129 12.07 15.14 -6.55
C ASP A 129 11.83 16.40 -5.70
N PHE A 130 12.23 16.39 -4.43
CA PHE A 130 12.13 17.56 -3.56
C PHE A 130 13.08 18.70 -3.99
N ILE A 131 14.32 18.36 -4.39
CA ILE A 131 15.26 19.34 -4.96
C ILE A 131 14.69 19.97 -6.24
N GLN A 132 14.05 19.16 -7.08
CA GLN A 132 13.41 19.66 -8.29
C GLN A 132 12.26 20.63 -7.98
N ILE A 133 11.45 20.37 -6.94
CA ILE A 133 10.41 21.31 -6.50
C ILE A 133 11.05 22.61 -6.02
N GLN A 134 12.08 22.55 -5.17
CA GLN A 134 12.80 23.74 -4.70
C GLN A 134 13.31 24.60 -5.87
N ASN A 135 13.89 23.95 -6.89
CA ASN A 135 14.33 24.62 -8.11
C ASN A 135 13.17 25.26 -8.89
N LEU A 136 12.02 24.59 -9.02
CA LEU A 136 10.84 25.16 -9.69
C LEU A 136 10.31 26.42 -8.98
N PHE A 137 10.37 26.44 -7.65
CA PHE A 137 9.94 27.58 -6.83
C PHE A 137 11.06 28.60 -6.55
N ASN A 138 12.25 28.42 -7.13
CA ASN A 138 13.43 29.26 -6.87
C ASN A 138 13.71 29.48 -5.36
N THR A 139 13.57 28.44 -4.55
CA THR A 139 13.90 28.46 -3.11
C THR A 139 14.99 27.44 -2.78
N THR A 140 15.70 27.67 -1.68
CA THR A 140 16.70 26.74 -1.11
C THR A 140 16.28 26.19 0.25
N ASN A 141 15.15 26.65 0.79
CA ASN A 141 14.61 26.21 2.07
C ASN A 141 13.46 25.20 1.89
N ASN A 142 12.97 24.66 3.01
CA ASN A 142 11.93 23.63 3.02
C ASN A 142 10.53 24.21 3.31
N ASP A 143 10.35 25.53 3.32
CA ASP A 143 9.10 26.16 3.77
C ASP A 143 7.91 25.79 2.88
N ILE A 144 8.16 25.60 1.59
CA ILE A 144 7.15 25.20 0.60
C ILE A 144 6.54 23.81 0.86
N PHE A 145 7.20 22.98 1.68
CA PHE A 145 6.75 21.63 2.03
C PHE A 145 5.94 21.61 3.32
N ASN A 146 6.19 22.57 4.21
CA ASN A 146 5.69 22.56 5.57
C ASN A 146 4.16 22.64 5.61
N GLY A 147 3.54 21.70 6.33
CA GLY A 147 2.08 21.64 6.53
C GLY A 147 1.29 21.15 5.31
N LYS A 148 1.94 20.80 4.20
CA LYS A 148 1.26 20.32 2.99
C LYS A 148 0.92 18.83 3.08
N ILE A 149 -0.17 18.44 2.44
CA ILE A 149 -0.51 17.04 2.20
C ILE A 149 0.28 16.58 0.97
N PHE A 150 1.21 15.66 1.15
CA PHE A 150 2.00 15.16 0.03
C PHE A 150 1.19 14.14 -0.78
N LEU A 151 1.18 14.27 -2.10
CA LEU A 151 0.66 13.27 -3.03
C LEU A 151 1.83 12.61 -3.77
N ALA A 152 2.05 11.31 -3.56
CA ALA A 152 3.17 10.56 -4.13
C ALA A 152 2.74 9.29 -4.87
N LYS A 153 3.44 9.00 -5.97
CA LYS A 153 3.31 7.77 -6.76
C LYS A 153 3.96 6.58 -6.04
N GLN A 154 3.28 5.45 -5.98
CA GLN A 154 3.82 4.20 -5.41
C GLN A 154 4.65 3.45 -6.46
N PHE A 155 5.97 3.57 -6.47
CA PHE A 155 6.82 2.72 -7.31
C PHE A 155 8.30 2.67 -6.87
N HIS A 156 9.09 3.70 -7.18
CA HIS A 156 10.55 3.69 -7.05
C HIS A 156 11.09 3.65 -5.61
N LEU A 157 10.27 3.99 -4.63
CA LEU A 157 10.60 3.95 -3.21
C LEU A 157 9.59 3.09 -2.46
N SER A 158 10.00 2.51 -1.34
CA SER A 158 9.04 1.93 -0.40
C SER A 158 8.17 3.03 0.21
N ALA A 159 6.92 2.70 0.56
CA ALA A 159 6.04 3.63 1.27
C ALA A 159 6.66 4.13 2.59
N SER A 160 7.44 3.28 3.28
CA SER A 160 8.20 3.67 4.47
C SER A 160 9.28 4.73 4.21
N GLU A 161 9.95 4.69 3.06
CA GLU A 161 10.92 5.73 2.69
C GLU A 161 10.23 7.03 2.31
N GLN A 162 9.15 6.96 1.52
CA GLN A 162 8.33 8.12 1.17
C GLN A 162 7.77 8.80 2.42
N TYR A 163 7.29 8.00 3.37
CA TYR A 163 6.80 8.47 4.66
C TYR A 163 7.89 9.17 5.48
N ARG A 164 9.09 8.60 5.56
CA ARG A 164 10.23 9.24 6.25
C ARG A 164 10.58 10.61 5.67
N TYR A 165 10.57 10.75 4.34
CA TYR A 165 10.82 12.05 3.71
C TYR A 165 9.69 13.04 3.99
N ALA A 166 8.43 12.61 3.90
CA ALA A 166 7.29 13.44 4.23
C ALA A 166 7.38 14.01 5.67
N VAL A 167 7.67 13.15 6.65
CA VAL A 167 7.88 13.59 8.05
C VAL A 167 9.06 14.55 8.17
N THR A 168 10.20 14.24 7.53
CA THR A 168 11.42 15.08 7.60
C THR A 168 11.21 16.48 7.01
N LEU A 169 10.31 16.59 6.02
CA LEU A 169 9.95 17.85 5.37
C LEU A 169 8.72 18.52 5.99
N ASN A 170 8.30 18.08 7.18
CA ASN A 170 7.14 18.61 7.92
C ASN A 170 5.83 18.60 7.11
N ALA A 171 5.62 17.59 6.26
CA ALA A 171 4.31 17.37 5.65
C ALA A 171 3.26 17.11 6.74
N SER A 172 2.00 17.48 6.49
CA SER A 172 0.90 17.24 7.43
C SER A 172 0.26 15.87 7.26
N ALA A 173 0.30 15.31 6.05
CA ALA A 173 -0.13 13.95 5.73
C ALA A 173 0.52 13.45 4.43
N LEU A 174 0.42 12.14 4.16
CA LEU A 174 0.91 11.50 2.95
C LEU A 174 -0.19 10.68 2.25
N LEU A 175 -0.48 11.02 1.01
CA LEU A 175 -1.32 10.24 0.10
C LEU A 175 -0.46 9.48 -0.90
N LEU A 176 -0.75 8.20 -1.04
CA LEU A 176 -0.03 7.28 -1.93
C LEU A 176 -0.98 6.77 -3.02
N TYR A 177 -0.57 6.80 -4.28
CA TYR A 177 -1.40 6.23 -5.35
C TYR A 177 -0.61 5.41 -6.38
N PRO A 178 -1.20 4.34 -6.94
CA PRO A 178 -0.55 3.51 -7.94
C PRO A 178 -0.76 4.11 -9.34
N ASP A 179 0.10 5.05 -9.74
CA ASP A 179 -0.02 5.75 -11.03
C ASP A 179 -0.06 4.77 -12.24
N PRO A 180 -1.02 4.91 -13.16
CA PRO A 180 -1.16 4.00 -14.30
C PRO A 180 0.09 3.86 -15.18
N GLU A 181 1.07 4.76 -15.12
CA GLU A 181 2.37 4.61 -15.80
C GLU A 181 3.02 3.23 -15.55
N HIS A 182 2.88 2.69 -14.34
CA HIS A 182 3.48 1.40 -13.94
C HIS A 182 2.45 0.28 -13.78
N TYR A 183 1.19 0.62 -13.55
CA TYR A 183 0.12 -0.33 -13.21
C TYR A 183 -0.91 -0.53 -14.33
N TYR A 184 -0.71 0.14 -15.47
CA TYR A 184 -1.51 0.05 -16.68
C TYR A 184 -0.61 0.20 -17.91
N ASN A 185 -0.78 -0.64 -18.94
CA ASN A 185 0.20 -0.82 -20.02
C ASN A 185 0.81 0.48 -20.60
N PRO A 186 2.08 0.82 -20.27
CA PRO A 186 2.71 2.04 -20.76
C PRO A 186 3.10 1.98 -22.25
N GLY A 187 3.26 0.78 -22.82
CA GLY A 187 3.75 0.58 -24.19
C GLY A 187 2.67 0.56 -25.27
N ASN A 188 1.40 0.37 -24.90
CA ASN A 188 0.28 0.32 -25.84
C ASN A 188 -0.87 1.20 -25.37
N ARG A 189 -0.68 2.53 -25.35
CA ARG A 189 -1.79 3.50 -25.31
C ARG A 189 -2.82 3.31 -26.46
N LYS A 190 -2.52 2.43 -27.43
CA LYS A 190 -3.39 1.99 -28.54
C LYS A 190 -4.09 0.65 -28.31
N SER A 191 -3.73 -0.10 -27.26
CA SER A 191 -4.45 -1.31 -26.90
C SER A 191 -5.60 -0.90 -25.98
N ASN A 192 -6.83 -1.20 -26.39
CA ASN A 192 -8.03 -1.14 -25.56
C ASN A 192 -7.98 -2.19 -24.42
N SER A 193 -6.85 -2.29 -23.70
CA SER A 193 -6.63 -3.20 -22.60
C SER A 193 -7.47 -2.74 -21.42
N LYS A 194 -8.75 -3.12 -21.44
CA LYS A 194 -9.67 -2.95 -20.32
C LYS A 194 -8.99 -3.45 -19.02
N PRO A 195 -9.14 -2.75 -17.88
CA PRO A 195 -8.57 -3.21 -16.61
C PRO A 195 -9.19 -4.55 -16.17
N PHE A 196 -8.72 -5.09 -15.05
CA PHE A 196 -9.40 -6.20 -14.37
C PHE A 196 -10.93 -5.90 -14.27
N PRO A 197 -11.81 -6.87 -14.57
CA PRO A 197 -11.55 -8.31 -14.74
C PRO A 197 -11.17 -8.75 -16.16
N HIS A 198 -11.06 -7.83 -17.11
CA HIS A 198 -10.80 -8.17 -18.52
C HIS A 198 -9.31 -8.34 -18.85
N SER A 199 -8.42 -7.86 -17.99
CA SER A 199 -6.97 -8.07 -18.08
C SER A 199 -6.34 -8.10 -16.69
N LEU A 200 -5.00 -8.18 -16.64
CA LEU A 200 -4.21 -8.15 -15.40
C LEU A 200 -3.94 -6.73 -14.88
N TRP A 201 -4.37 -5.69 -15.61
CA TRP A 201 -4.09 -4.30 -15.25
C TRP A 201 -5.01 -3.80 -14.13
N LEU A 202 -4.47 -2.90 -13.31
CA LEU A 202 -5.19 -2.34 -12.17
C LEU A 202 -6.39 -1.50 -12.66
N PRO A 203 -7.60 -1.65 -12.08
CA PRO A 203 -8.73 -0.77 -12.35
C PRO A 203 -8.61 0.56 -11.61
N SER A 204 -9.42 1.55 -11.98
CA SER A 204 -9.32 2.94 -11.47
C SER A 204 -9.66 3.10 -10.00
N ASP A 205 -10.42 2.17 -9.46
CA ASP A 205 -10.75 2.03 -8.05
C ASP A 205 -9.77 1.09 -7.31
N GLY A 206 -8.80 0.50 -8.01
CA GLY A 206 -7.78 -0.36 -7.44
C GLY A 206 -6.82 0.42 -6.55
N ILE A 207 -6.68 -0.02 -5.29
CA ILE A 207 -5.81 0.61 -4.28
C ILE A 207 -4.72 -0.38 -3.87
N ARG A 208 -3.48 0.12 -3.82
CA ARG A 208 -2.33 -0.65 -3.34
C ARG A 208 -2.05 -0.27 -1.88
N ASN A 209 -2.22 -1.24 -0.98
CA ASN A 209 -1.85 -1.08 0.43
C ASN A 209 -0.35 -1.33 0.60
N ASP A 210 0.36 -0.37 1.20
CA ASP A 210 1.78 -0.52 1.56
C ASP A 210 1.99 -0.09 3.01
N GLY A 211 2.83 -0.81 3.75
CA GLY A 211 3.22 -0.43 5.12
C GLY A 211 4.14 0.80 5.11
N ILE A 212 3.87 1.78 5.96
CA ILE A 212 4.66 3.02 6.06
C ILE A 212 5.77 2.96 7.12
N PHE A 213 5.87 1.84 7.84
CA PHE A 213 6.87 1.64 8.86
C PHE A 213 7.82 0.49 8.49
N TRP A 214 9.11 0.74 8.66
CA TRP A 214 10.16 -0.25 8.49
C TRP A 214 11.23 -0.08 9.57
N ASN A 215 11.37 -1.07 10.44
CA ASN A 215 12.41 -1.17 11.47
C ASN A 215 13.53 -2.17 11.09
N GLY A 216 13.59 -2.65 9.85
CA GLY A 216 14.47 -3.74 9.45
C GLY A 216 13.80 -5.11 9.58
N ALA A 217 13.65 -5.64 10.79
CA ALA A 217 13.00 -6.93 10.99
C ALA A 217 12.32 -7.07 12.35
N GLY A 218 11.23 -7.83 12.37
CA GLY A 218 10.52 -8.23 13.58
C GLY A 218 9.48 -7.22 14.06
N ASP A 219 8.88 -7.55 15.20
CA ASP A 219 7.85 -6.76 15.87
C ASP A 219 8.41 -5.39 16.31
N PRO A 220 7.73 -4.27 15.97
CA PRO A 220 8.15 -2.94 16.40
C PRO A 220 8.34 -2.80 17.92
N GLU A 221 7.57 -3.54 18.73
CA GLU A 221 7.63 -3.42 20.18
C GLU A 221 8.71 -4.30 20.82
N THR A 222 9.21 -5.33 20.13
CA THR A 222 10.19 -6.29 20.68
C THR A 222 11.39 -6.48 19.74
N PHE A 223 11.99 -5.39 19.29
CA PHE A 223 13.08 -5.43 18.31
C PHE A 223 14.23 -6.36 18.75
N GLY A 224 14.58 -7.32 17.88
CA GLY A 224 15.63 -8.32 18.13
C GLY A 224 15.27 -9.43 19.13
N LEU A 225 14.05 -9.44 19.66
CA LEU A 225 13.58 -10.40 20.66
C LEU A 225 12.28 -11.10 20.21
N PRO A 226 12.04 -12.35 20.64
CA PRO A 226 10.77 -13.02 20.36
C PRO A 226 9.61 -12.36 21.11
N SER A 227 8.54 -12.01 20.39
CA SER A 227 7.31 -11.40 20.96
C SER A 227 6.44 -12.42 21.71
N ASN A 228 7.02 -13.11 22.68
CA ASN A 228 6.30 -14.05 23.55
C ASN A 228 5.54 -13.31 24.66
N SER A 229 4.84 -14.07 25.51
CA SER A 229 3.97 -13.51 26.56
C SER A 229 4.70 -12.71 27.64
N TYR A 230 6.00 -12.95 27.84
CA TYR A 230 6.81 -12.31 28.88
C TYR A 230 7.84 -11.31 28.33
N ALA A 231 7.83 -11.06 27.02
CA ALA A 231 8.71 -10.10 26.39
C ALA A 231 8.43 -8.68 26.89
N TYR A 232 9.49 -7.94 27.18
CA TYR A 232 9.42 -6.51 27.40
C TYR A 232 9.05 -5.81 26.07
N ARG A 233 8.10 -4.88 26.12
CA ARG A 233 7.56 -4.18 24.95
C ARG A 233 7.87 -2.69 25.03
N ASN A 234 8.53 -2.18 24.00
CA ASN A 234 8.71 -0.74 23.80
C ASN A 234 7.42 -0.15 23.23
N ARG A 235 7.12 1.10 23.62
CA ARG A 235 6.00 1.83 23.03
C ARG A 235 6.31 2.20 21.58
N PHE A 236 5.37 1.91 20.67
CA PHE A 236 5.47 2.33 19.27
C PHE A 236 5.10 3.81 19.11
N GLU A 237 6.06 4.63 18.69
CA GLU A 237 5.88 6.09 18.46
C GLU A 237 6.54 6.58 17.16
N SER A 238 6.88 5.67 16.24
CA SER A 238 7.71 6.01 15.06
C SER A 238 6.98 6.71 13.92
N THR A 239 5.65 6.87 14.01
CA THR A 239 4.82 7.45 12.95
C THR A 239 3.97 8.58 13.50
N THR A 240 4.18 9.80 13.00
CA THR A 240 3.60 11.04 13.53
C THR A 240 2.56 11.74 12.64
N ILE A 241 2.47 11.41 11.35
CA ILE A 241 1.53 12.03 10.40
C ILE A 241 0.64 10.96 9.76
N PRO A 242 -0.65 11.23 9.48
CA PRO A 242 -1.49 10.26 8.79
C PRO A 242 -0.98 9.96 7.37
N ALA A 243 -1.07 8.70 6.96
CA ALA A 243 -0.79 8.26 5.61
C ALA A 243 -1.90 7.33 5.10
N GLN A 244 -2.35 7.54 3.86
CA GLN A 244 -3.46 6.79 3.29
C GLN A 244 -3.21 6.47 1.81
N PRO A 245 -3.30 5.19 1.39
CA PRO A 245 -3.31 4.86 -0.02
C PRO A 245 -4.68 5.22 -0.61
N ILE A 246 -4.65 5.75 -1.82
CA ILE A 246 -5.82 6.10 -2.62
C ILE A 246 -5.71 5.44 -4.00
N SER A 247 -6.84 5.35 -4.69
CA SER A 247 -6.87 4.82 -6.05
C SER A 247 -6.29 5.85 -7.01
N TYR A 248 -5.86 5.43 -8.19
CA TYR A 248 -5.45 6.40 -9.19
C TYR A 248 -6.64 7.20 -9.75
N GLY A 249 -7.88 6.68 -9.67
CA GLY A 249 -9.08 7.45 -10.00
C GLY A 249 -9.33 8.59 -9.00
N MET A 250 -9.04 8.39 -7.71
CA MET A 250 -9.08 9.46 -6.71
C MET A 250 -7.96 10.48 -6.95
N ALA A 251 -6.75 10.01 -7.30
CA ALA A 251 -5.65 10.89 -7.68
C ALA A 251 -5.99 11.74 -8.92
N GLU A 252 -6.67 11.19 -9.92
CA GLU A 252 -7.18 11.94 -11.08
C GLU A 252 -8.11 13.08 -10.64
N LYS A 253 -9.07 12.81 -9.74
CA LYS A 253 -9.96 13.85 -9.19
C LYS A 253 -9.22 14.92 -8.40
N ILE A 254 -8.17 14.55 -7.67
CA ILE A 254 -7.29 15.52 -7.04
C ILE A 254 -6.62 16.40 -8.10
N PHE A 255 -5.99 15.82 -9.12
CA PHE A 255 -5.32 16.58 -10.18
C PHE A 255 -6.26 17.49 -10.99
N GLU A 256 -7.54 17.11 -11.17
CA GLU A 256 -8.56 17.98 -11.79
C GLU A 256 -8.77 19.29 -11.03
N GLN A 257 -8.61 19.27 -9.70
CA GLN A 257 -8.77 20.45 -8.84
C GLN A 257 -7.45 21.15 -8.51
N MET A 258 -6.30 20.47 -8.74
CA MET A 258 -5.00 21.05 -8.46
C MET A 258 -4.69 22.19 -9.44
N ASN A 259 -4.23 23.31 -8.89
CA ASN A 259 -3.71 24.45 -9.63
C ASN A 259 -2.19 24.59 -9.44
N GLY A 260 -1.61 25.70 -9.86
CA GLY A 260 -0.18 25.98 -9.71
C GLY A 260 0.66 25.54 -10.91
N MET A 261 1.98 25.46 -10.69
CA MET A 261 2.95 25.19 -11.74
C MET A 261 2.77 23.79 -12.36
N LEU A 262 3.07 23.71 -13.66
CA LEU A 262 3.14 22.42 -14.36
C LEU A 262 4.25 21.58 -13.73
N ALA A 263 3.97 20.30 -13.53
CA ALA A 263 5.02 19.36 -13.16
C ALA A 263 6.02 19.20 -14.32
N PRO A 264 7.30 18.91 -14.03
CA PRO A 264 8.29 18.57 -15.04
C PRO A 264 7.81 17.46 -15.99
N ASN A 265 8.25 17.49 -17.24
CA ASN A 265 7.78 16.55 -18.27
C ASN A 265 8.03 15.08 -17.90
N ASP A 266 9.13 14.80 -17.20
CA ASP A 266 9.53 13.47 -16.73
C ASP A 266 8.75 13.01 -15.47
N TRP A 267 7.92 13.87 -14.88
CA TRP A 267 7.04 13.51 -13.76
C TRP A 267 5.67 13.02 -14.22
N ARG A 268 5.32 13.29 -15.49
CA ARG A 268 4.05 12.90 -16.09
C ARG A 268 3.87 11.39 -16.00
N GLY A 269 2.77 10.96 -15.40
CA GLY A 269 2.40 9.56 -15.32
C GLY A 269 1.47 9.10 -16.44
N GLY A 270 0.70 8.06 -16.14
CA GLY A 270 -0.24 7.41 -17.04
C GLY A 270 -1.66 7.99 -17.02
N LEU A 271 -1.97 8.94 -16.12
CA LEU A 271 -3.28 9.62 -16.13
C LEU A 271 -3.40 10.54 -17.35
N ASN A 272 -4.61 10.63 -17.92
CA ASN A 272 -4.90 11.50 -19.04
C ASN A 272 -5.25 12.93 -18.58
N ILE A 273 -4.40 13.49 -17.72
CA ILE A 273 -4.57 14.82 -17.14
C ILE A 273 -3.23 15.57 -17.14
N THR A 274 -3.31 16.87 -16.94
CA THR A 274 -2.13 17.71 -16.72
C THR A 274 -1.70 17.61 -15.26
N TYR A 275 -0.51 17.09 -15.02
CA TYR A 275 0.08 17.03 -13.68
C TYR A 275 0.56 18.42 -13.28
N ARG A 276 0.12 18.89 -12.11
CA ARG A 276 0.54 20.14 -11.50
C ARG A 276 1.13 19.87 -10.12
N ILE A 277 2.06 20.70 -9.69
CA ILE A 277 2.73 20.55 -8.40
C ILE A 277 1.80 20.90 -7.23
N GLY A 278 0.79 21.76 -7.43
CA GLY A 278 -0.04 22.28 -6.35
C GLY A 278 0.63 23.46 -5.64
N MET A 279 -0.18 24.22 -4.90
CA MET A 279 0.27 25.29 -3.99
C MET A 279 -0.74 25.49 -2.88
#